data_AF-A0A4Y2RBF2-F1
#
_entry.id   AF-A0A4Y2RBF2-F1
#
_cell.length_a   1.000
_cell.length_b   1.000
_cell.length_c   1.000
_cell.angle_alpha   90.00
_cell.angle_beta   90.00
_cell.angle_gamma   90.00
#
_symmetry.space_group_name_H-M   'P 1'
#
loop_
_entity.id
_entity.type
_entity.pdbx_description
1 polymer ?
#
loop_
_entity_poly.entity_id
_entity_poly.type
_entity_poly.pdbx_seq_one_letter_code
_entity_poly.pdbx_strand_id
1 'polypeptide(L)' 'MVRKWVRAYKDGLTSVHDQERSGRPSISTEDLVQKVDGNVRVHRRITISSLSKEFPEVSRSVLYGIVTEHLNYSKLCSL' A
#
# COMPACT_ATOMS: atom_id res chain seq x y z
N MET A 1 -31.59 12.18 -6.69
CA MET A 1 -31.43 10.70 -6.72
C MET A 1 -32.03 10.05 -7.96
N VAL A 2 -33.33 10.23 -8.25
CA VAL A 2 -34.05 9.56 -9.36
C VAL A 2 -33.45 9.86 -10.75
N ARG A 3 -33.14 11.13 -11.07
CA ARG A 3 -32.60 11.50 -12.40
C ARG A 3 -31.23 10.86 -12.70
N LYS A 4 -30.38 10.69 -11.68
CA LYS A 4 -29.05 10.05 -11.82
C LYS A 4 -29.22 8.55 -12.08
N TRP A 5 -30.13 7.91 -11.37
CA TRP A 5 -30.50 6.50 -11.57
C TRP A 5 -31.12 6.24 -12.94
N VAL A 6 -32.08 7.07 -13.38
CA VAL A 6 -32.71 6.94 -14.71
C VAL A 6 -31.67 7.05 -15.83
N ARG A 7 -30.65 7.91 -15.67
CA ARG A 7 -29.57 8.05 -16.64
C ARG A 7 -28.62 6.84 -16.63
N ALA A 8 -28.16 6.41 -15.46
CA ALA A 8 -27.31 5.23 -15.31
C ALA A 8 -27.99 3.95 -15.86
N TYR A 9 -29.28 3.78 -15.59
CA TYR A 9 -30.07 2.65 -16.11
C TYR A 9 -30.19 2.68 -17.64
N LYS A 10 -30.43 3.87 -18.23
CA LYS A 10 -30.40 4.05 -19.69
C LYS A 10 -29.02 3.80 -20.31
N ASP A 11 -27.97 4.10 -19.57
CA ASP A 11 -26.57 3.86 -19.96
C ASP A 11 -26.12 2.40 -19.69
N GLY A 12 -27.04 1.50 -19.30
CA GLY A 12 -26.78 0.06 -19.18
C GLY A 12 -26.32 -0.41 -17.79
N LEU A 13 -26.18 0.49 -16.80
CA LEU A 13 -25.95 0.13 -15.41
C LEU A 13 -27.25 -0.43 -14.79
N THR A 14 -27.45 -1.73 -14.96
CA THR A 14 -28.62 -2.48 -14.47
C THR A 14 -28.44 -3.06 -13.06
N SER A 15 -27.19 -3.10 -12.56
CA SER A 15 -26.91 -3.59 -11.21
C SER A 15 -27.26 -2.55 -10.15
N VAL A 16 -27.96 -2.98 -9.10
CA VAL A 16 -28.30 -2.15 -7.94
C VAL A 16 -27.11 -1.99 -6.99
N HIS A 17 -26.09 -2.83 -7.13
CA HIS A 17 -24.93 -2.82 -6.25
C HIS A 17 -24.06 -1.59 -6.50
N ASP A 18 -23.62 -0.97 -5.40
CA ASP A 18 -22.61 0.07 -5.45
C ASP A 18 -21.34 -0.48 -6.13
N GLN A 19 -20.73 0.33 -6.99
CA GLN A 19 -19.39 0.05 -7.49
C GLN A 19 -18.41 0.01 -6.32
N GLU A 20 -17.30 -0.71 -6.52
CA GLU A 20 -16.24 -0.80 -5.53
C GLU A 20 -15.86 0.61 -5.07
N ARG A 21 -16.06 0.86 -3.77
CA ARG A 21 -15.72 2.15 -3.20
C ARG A 21 -14.21 2.23 -3.12
N SER A 22 -13.66 3.34 -3.58
CA SER A 22 -12.27 3.69 -3.28
C SER A 22 -12.11 3.68 -1.76
N GLY A 23 -11.44 2.66 -1.24
CA GLY A 23 -11.14 2.55 0.19
C GLY A 23 -10.23 3.69 0.65
N ARG A 24 -9.87 3.69 1.94
CA ARG A 24 -8.81 4.59 2.41
C ARG A 24 -7.53 4.23 1.66
N PRO A 25 -6.84 5.19 1.01
CA PRO A 25 -5.55 4.90 0.40
C PRO A 25 -4.62 4.38 1.49
N SER A 26 -4.07 3.19 1.28
CA SER A 26 -3.03 2.63 2.13
C SER A 26 -1.84 3.57 2.11
N ILE A 27 -1.30 3.91 3.28
CA ILE A 27 -0.12 4.78 3.43
C ILE A 27 1.10 4.21 2.68
N SER A 28 1.10 2.91 2.39
CA SER A 28 2.03 2.27 1.46
C SER A 28 1.71 2.65 0.01
N THR A 29 2.14 3.84 -0.41
CA THR A 29 2.16 4.21 -1.83
C THR A 29 3.16 3.32 -2.56
N GLU A 30 2.89 2.92 -3.82
CA GLU A 30 3.82 2.14 -4.67
C GLU A 30 5.26 2.70 -4.68
N ASP A 31 5.40 4.04 -4.70
CA ASP A 31 6.70 4.73 -4.65
C ASP A 31 7.50 4.40 -3.39
N LEU A 32 6.82 4.31 -2.23
CA LEU A 32 7.44 3.96 -0.97
C LEU A 32 7.91 2.51 -0.97
N VAL A 33 7.09 1.60 -1.51
CA VAL A 33 7.45 0.18 -1.65
C VAL A 33 8.70 0.03 -2.52
N GLN A 34 8.77 0.75 -3.63
CA GLN A 34 9.91 0.68 -4.55
C GLN A 34 11.20 1.23 -3.92
N LYS A 35 11.13 2.34 -3.15
CA LYS A 35 12.28 2.87 -2.41
C LYS A 35 12.78 1.92 -1.34
N VAL A 36 11.87 1.31 -0.57
CA VAL A 36 12.24 0.33 0.47
C VAL A 36 12.89 -0.91 -0.15
N ASP A 37 12.35 -1.44 -1.25
CA ASP A 37 12.96 -2.58 -1.96
C ASP A 37 14.36 -2.24 -2.48
N GLY A 38 14.55 -1.02 -3.01
CA GLY A 38 15.86 -0.52 -3.42
C GLY A 38 16.88 -0.58 -2.28
N ASN A 39 16.53 -0.08 -1.09
CA ASN A 39 17.44 -0.10 0.05
C ASN A 39 17.73 -1.51 0.57
N VAL A 40 16.73 -2.41 0.58
CA VAL A 40 16.93 -3.81 0.97
C VAL A 40 17.84 -4.54 -0.02
N ARG A 41 17.74 -4.26 -1.33
CA ARG A 41 18.61 -4.86 -2.35
C ARG A 41 20.05 -4.38 -2.27
N VAL A 42 20.26 -3.08 -2.02
CA VAL A 42 21.61 -2.51 -1.87
C VAL A 42 22.26 -3.02 -0.58
N HIS A 43 21.47 -3.07 0.51
CA HIS A 43 21.93 -3.48 1.83
C HIS A 43 21.25 -4.78 2.25
N ARG A 44 21.80 -5.93 1.82
CA ARG A 44 21.25 -7.27 2.09
C ARG A 44 21.02 -7.58 3.58
N ARG A 45 21.67 -6.85 4.50
CA ARG A 45 21.52 -6.96 5.97
C ARG A 45 20.99 -5.67 6.62
N ILE A 46 20.12 -4.93 5.95
CA ILE A 46 19.48 -3.77 6.56
C ILE A 46 18.53 -4.21 7.69
N THR A 47 18.41 -3.39 8.73
CA THR A 47 17.46 -3.61 9.84
C THR A 47 16.27 -2.67 9.71
N ILE A 48 15.14 -2.99 10.32
CA ILE A 48 13.98 -2.08 10.38
C ILE A 48 14.33 -0.76 11.07
N SER A 49 15.19 -0.80 12.08
CA SER A 49 15.67 0.41 12.75
C SER A 49 16.47 1.32 11.82
N SER A 50 17.26 0.77 10.89
CA SER A 50 17.94 1.56 9.86
C SER A 50 16.96 2.16 8.87
N LEU A 51 16.00 1.37 8.37
CA LEU A 51 14.95 1.87 7.47
C LEU A 51 14.12 2.98 8.13
N SER A 52 13.80 2.86 9.42
CA SER A 52 13.07 3.89 10.16
C SER A 52 13.85 5.21 10.29
N LYS A 53 15.19 5.20 10.20
CA LYS A 53 16.00 6.42 10.17
C LYS A 53 16.01 7.08 8.80
N GLU A 54 15.98 6.29 7.75
CA GLU A 54 15.93 6.78 6.36
C GLU A 54 14.54 7.28 5.97
N PHE A 55 13.48 6.69 6.55
CA PHE A 55 12.09 7.04 6.33
C PHE A 55 11.42 7.48 7.64
N PRO A 56 11.79 8.66 8.19
CA PRO A 56 11.21 9.14 9.45
C PRO A 56 9.70 9.46 9.34
N GLU A 57 9.23 9.72 8.12
CA GLU A 57 7.82 9.97 7.77
C GLU A 57 6.94 8.72 7.96
N VAL A 58 7.55 7.53 7.97
CA VAL A 58 6.86 6.25 7.90
C VAL A 58 7.04 5.49 9.21
N SER A 59 5.94 4.96 9.75
CA SER A 59 6.01 4.19 10.98
C SER A 59 6.74 2.85 10.78
N ARG A 60 7.39 2.37 11.85
CA ARG A 60 8.07 1.06 11.85
C ARG A 60 7.16 -0.11 11.48
N SER A 61 5.88 -0.06 11.87
CA SER A 61 4.91 -1.11 11.54
C SER A 61 4.58 -1.15 10.05
N VAL A 62 4.45 0.02 9.41
CA VAL A 62 4.24 0.11 7.96
C VAL A 62 5.47 -0.40 7.22
N LEU A 63 6.69 -0.01 7.65
CA LEU A 63 7.92 -0.54 7.07
C LEU A 63 8.03 -2.07 7.22
N TYR A 64 7.65 -2.61 8.38
CA TYR A 64 7.61 -4.06 8.60
C TYR A 64 6.64 -4.73 7.62
N GLY A 65 5.40 -4.25 7.53
CA GLY A 65 4.39 -4.78 6.60
C GLY A 65 4.85 -4.71 5.13
N ILE A 66 5.48 -3.60 4.71
CA ILE A 66 6.05 -3.49 3.35
C ILE A 66 7.11 -4.58 3.12
N VAL A 67 8.03 -4.77 4.06
CA VAL A 67 9.10 -5.74 3.86
C VAL A 67 8.61 -7.19 3.91
N THR A 68 7.68 -7.51 4.82
CA THR A 68 7.22 -8.89 5.02
C THR A 68 6.04 -9.28 4.13
N GLU A 69 5.07 -8.39 3.92
CA GLU A 69 3.82 -8.68 3.21
C GLU A 69 3.92 -8.31 1.73
N HIS A 70 4.47 -7.14 1.41
CA HIS A 70 4.57 -6.68 0.01
C HIS A 70 5.80 -7.24 -0.70
N LEU A 71 6.95 -7.29 -0.01
CA LEU A 71 8.22 -7.72 -0.59
C LEU A 71 8.63 -9.16 -0.23
N ASN A 72 7.89 -9.83 0.67
CA ASN A 72 8.12 -11.21 1.10
C ASN A 72 9.54 -11.50 1.64
N TYR A 73 10.23 -10.52 2.21
CA TYR A 73 11.52 -10.75 2.87
C TYR A 73 11.28 -11.23 4.30
N SER A 74 11.62 -12.50 4.59
CA SER A 74 11.38 -13.15 5.89
C SER A 74 12.56 -13.09 6.88
N LYS A 75 13.72 -12.56 6.46
CA LYS A 75 14.97 -12.58 7.26
C LYS A 75 15.58 -11.19 7.43
N LEU A 76 14.81 -10.23 7.91
CA LEU A 76 15.41 -9.02 8.46
C LEU A 76 15.99 -9.33 9.84
N CYS A 77 17.26 -8.97 10.07
CA CYS A 77 17.86 -9.11 11.39
C CYS A 77 17.16 -8.16 12.38
N SER A 78 16.50 -8.73 13.39
CA SER A 78 16.09 -7.99 14.59
C SER A 78 17.35 -7.66 15.40
N LEU A 79 17.70 -6.38 15.50
CA LEU A 79 18.56 -5.85 16.56
C LEU A 79 17.76 -4.80 17.33
#